data_AF-A0A7Y2SKC7-F1
#
_entry.id   AF-A0A7Y2SKC7-F1
#
_cell.length_a   1.000
_cell.length_b   1.000
_cell.length_c   1.000
_cell.angle_alpha   90.00
_cell.angle_beta   90.00
_cell.angle_gamma   90.00
#
_symmetry.space_group_name_H-M   'P 1'
#
loop_
_entity.id
_entity.type
_entity.pdbx_description
1 polymer ?
#
loop_
_entity_poly.entity_id
_entity_poly.type
_entity_poly.pdbx_seq_one_letter_code
_entity_poly.pdbx_strand_id
1 'polypeptide(L)'
;MRPTLWAALLISISLIIALVGCELESMDRMLSATPIAIAPSQAVTESLTEPVLPATPVAETSTPALSQQPTASPTIILPSPTFALLPVRPRDFQNASSSYDPDTEALLLENGYQANIINVEPGRRGLRASQRSYANSIWTRDLDYAISGYSYALGDMRVMRENIELFLARVAPDGIAPETIYIQGSRLDYENRQAWDSLPNLIHAIYVYSAKTGDRDFYQAQRATVLLIGQRMVAMDSDGDGLPDDQNFPYGYYDSLSNSVMHTYAIAKFYAAYNELAELEQIAGGDSLPWELRAAQLRAGFHRDVSEGGYWLPGQLWPIAWLQSDGSPVNILETYGIFSALRNGLIGPVDGERYHSLLTVLHDRLPELIDTPTPMRLALGGYEKSMRRPVDPPVPIWMLDASAPWVVGLAAPAYAAAGYRNDALTLMQAYTAMAQTTTPPVLEFAAGPDARYGAGNSGDGGRTWDSAAWFSAVYGGHYGLTMTPAALVVQPYPFFDLAADGVQNLSYQGAYVQMTLDVGSMTYRILADEAIHVRLRPMGAAVQLRLNGGDLVSEVSLVLQPGQEYVVESIL
;
A
#
# COMPACT_ATOMS: atom_id res chain seq x y z
N MET A 1 -39.47 -47.01 -38.82
CA MET A 1 -39.96 -45.99 -37.86
C MET A 1 -38.87 -44.96 -37.67
N ARG A 2 -39.14 -43.75 -38.19
CA ARG A 2 -38.53 -42.41 -37.99
C ARG A 2 -37.01 -42.27 -37.76
N PRO A 3 -36.28 -41.82 -38.81
CA PRO A 3 -34.99 -41.15 -38.73
C PRO A 3 -35.16 -39.62 -38.89
N THR A 4 -35.13 -38.82 -37.81
CA THR A 4 -35.27 -37.35 -37.93
C THR A 4 -34.55 -36.56 -36.83
N LEU A 5 -33.29 -36.88 -36.51
CA LEU A 5 -32.50 -36.07 -35.56
C LEU A 5 -31.10 -35.67 -36.06
N TRP A 6 -30.64 -36.20 -37.19
CA TRP A 6 -29.31 -35.86 -37.75
C TRP A 6 -29.35 -34.80 -38.87
N ALA A 7 -30.51 -34.52 -39.45
CA ALA A 7 -30.66 -33.51 -40.51
C ALA A 7 -30.79 -32.07 -39.98
N ALA A 8 -31.14 -31.88 -38.70
CA ALA A 8 -31.27 -30.55 -38.10
C ALA A 8 -29.91 -29.95 -37.66
N LEU A 9 -28.92 -30.79 -37.36
CA LEU A 9 -27.61 -30.34 -36.88
C LEU A 9 -26.69 -29.84 -38.01
N LEU A 10 -26.88 -30.35 -39.25
CA LEU A 10 -26.07 -29.95 -40.41
C LEU A 10 -26.56 -28.66 -41.09
N ILE A 11 -27.83 -28.28 -40.89
CA ILE A 11 -28.39 -27.03 -41.43
C ILE A 11 -27.98 -25.81 -40.58
N SER A 12 -27.79 -25.97 -39.27
CA SER A 12 -27.33 -24.89 -38.38
C SER A 12 -25.85 -24.54 -38.55
N ILE A 13 -25.00 -25.49 -38.92
CA ILE A 13 -23.56 -25.25 -39.17
C ILE A 13 -23.34 -24.55 -40.53
N SER A 14 -24.20 -24.82 -41.52
CA SER A 14 -24.10 -24.20 -42.85
C SER A 14 -24.59 -22.75 -42.87
N LEU A 15 -25.49 -22.36 -41.96
CA LEU A 15 -25.97 -20.97 -41.85
C LEU A 15 -25.00 -20.04 -41.11
N ILE A 16 -24.17 -20.58 -40.22
CA ILE A 16 -23.15 -19.81 -39.48
C ILE A 16 -21.92 -19.52 -40.35
N ILE A 17 -21.55 -20.43 -41.27
CA ILE A 17 -20.45 -20.21 -42.22
C ILE A 17 -20.84 -19.18 -43.31
N ALA A 18 -22.13 -19.06 -43.66
CA ALA A 18 -22.60 -18.07 -44.63
C ALA A 18 -22.76 -16.64 -44.06
N LEU A 19 -22.90 -16.48 -42.74
CA LEU A 19 -22.98 -15.17 -42.07
C LEU A 19 -21.61 -14.59 -41.69
N VAL A 20 -20.59 -15.44 -41.52
CA VAL A 20 -19.20 -15.02 -41.26
C VAL A 20 -18.44 -14.70 -42.57
N GLY A 21 -18.93 -15.16 -43.72
CA GLY A 21 -18.31 -14.93 -45.03
C GLY A 21 -18.65 -13.60 -45.73
N CYS A 22 -19.53 -12.76 -45.18
CA CYS A 22 -20.00 -11.52 -45.85
C CYS A 22 -19.45 -10.20 -45.27
N GLU A 23 -18.60 -10.23 -44.25
CA GLU A 23 -17.97 -9.01 -43.70
C GLU A 23 -16.46 -8.90 -43.96
N LEU A 24 -15.89 -9.80 -44.77
CA LEU A 24 -14.46 -9.80 -45.12
C LEU A 24 -14.13 -9.21 -46.51
N GLU A 25 -15.11 -8.68 -47.25
CA GLU A 25 -14.90 -8.03 -48.56
C GLU A 25 -14.99 -6.49 -48.54
N SER A 26 -15.18 -5.85 -47.38
CA SER A 26 -15.28 -4.36 -47.29
C SER A 26 -14.05 -3.64 -46.72
N MET A 27 -13.01 -4.37 -46.28
CA MET A 27 -11.81 -3.77 -45.67
C MET A 27 -10.61 -3.56 -46.62
N ASP A 28 -10.71 -3.94 -47.89
CA ASP A 28 -9.60 -3.84 -48.86
C ASP A 28 -9.69 -2.63 -49.83
N ARG A 29 -10.44 -1.58 -49.44
CA ARG A 29 -10.63 -0.35 -50.26
C ARG A 29 -10.54 1.00 -49.52
N MET A 30 -9.73 1.09 -48.46
CA MET A 30 -9.34 2.40 -47.88
C MET A 30 -7.84 2.55 -47.61
N LEU A 31 -6.99 2.10 -48.55
CA LEU A 31 -5.59 2.50 -48.63
C LEU A 31 -5.32 3.15 -49.98
N SER A 32 -5.56 4.46 -50.07
CA SER A 32 -4.94 5.34 -51.07
C SER A 32 -5.17 6.80 -50.69
N ALA A 33 -4.31 7.35 -49.84
CA ALA A 33 -4.11 8.79 -49.74
C ALA A 33 -2.61 9.10 -49.92
N THR A 34 -2.38 9.90 -50.94
CA THR A 34 -1.15 10.39 -51.55
C THR A 34 -0.19 11.03 -50.54
N PRO A 35 1.14 10.91 -50.72
CA PRO A 35 2.12 11.60 -49.89
C PRO A 35 2.08 13.12 -50.13
N ILE A 36 1.93 13.90 -49.06
CA ILE A 36 2.14 15.35 -49.09
C ILE A 36 3.65 15.59 -49.02
N ALA A 37 4.20 16.16 -50.09
CA ALA A 37 5.56 16.66 -50.15
C ALA A 37 5.70 17.89 -49.24
N ILE A 38 6.55 17.79 -48.21
CA ILE A 38 7.04 18.94 -47.46
C ILE A 38 8.31 19.43 -48.14
N ALA A 39 8.28 20.68 -48.61
CA ALA A 39 9.40 21.36 -49.23
C ALA A 39 10.51 21.65 -48.19
N PRO A 40 11.79 21.65 -48.59
CA PRO A 40 12.89 21.98 -47.69
C PRO A 40 12.90 23.49 -47.44
N SER A 41 12.72 23.90 -46.17
CA SER A 41 12.98 25.27 -45.76
C SER A 41 14.48 25.50 -45.65
N GLN A 42 14.93 26.57 -46.30
CA GLN A 42 16.31 26.95 -46.47
C GLN A 42 16.94 27.40 -45.13
N ALA A 43 18.18 26.96 -44.93
CA ALA A 43 19.08 27.50 -43.94
C ALA A 43 19.34 29.00 -44.22
N VAL A 44 19.05 29.85 -43.24
CA VAL A 44 19.60 31.20 -43.17
C VAL A 44 20.67 31.18 -42.09
N THR A 45 21.90 31.35 -42.54
CA THR A 45 23.10 31.53 -41.74
C THR A 45 23.14 32.99 -41.27
N GLU A 46 22.88 33.25 -39.99
CA GLU A 46 23.28 34.52 -39.37
C GLU A 46 24.28 34.24 -38.25
N SER A 47 25.51 34.66 -38.56
CA SER A 47 26.68 34.74 -37.70
C SER A 47 26.47 35.82 -36.65
N LEU A 48 26.44 35.44 -35.36
CA LEU A 48 26.68 36.38 -34.26
C LEU A 48 27.98 36.02 -33.56
N THR A 49 28.98 36.81 -33.88
CA THR A 49 30.27 36.98 -33.21
C THR A 49 30.11 37.25 -31.71
N GLU A 50 30.78 36.44 -30.89
CA GLU A 50 31.06 36.74 -29.49
C GLU A 50 31.96 37.98 -29.37
N PRO A 51 31.66 38.92 -28.45
CA PRO A 51 32.65 39.87 -27.97
C PRO A 51 33.31 39.32 -26.69
N VAL A 52 34.58 38.95 -26.82
CA VAL A 52 35.53 38.78 -25.72
C VAL A 52 35.87 40.17 -25.15
N LEU A 53 35.58 40.41 -23.86
CA LEU A 53 36.16 41.52 -23.08
C LEU A 53 36.35 41.11 -21.59
N PRO A 54 37.23 41.80 -20.85
CA PRO A 54 38.26 41.15 -20.04
C PRO A 54 37.92 41.03 -18.55
N ALA A 55 38.59 40.06 -17.91
CA ALA A 55 38.64 39.90 -16.47
C ALA A 55 39.19 41.16 -15.77
N THR A 56 38.45 41.66 -14.78
CA THR A 56 38.93 42.64 -13.79
C THR A 56 38.49 42.16 -12.40
N PRO A 57 39.37 42.17 -11.39
CA PRO A 57 39.12 41.48 -10.12
C PRO A 57 38.27 42.35 -9.18
N VAL A 58 37.32 41.73 -8.49
CA VAL A 58 36.57 42.40 -7.41
C VAL A 58 36.79 41.65 -6.09
N ALA A 59 37.13 42.47 -5.11
CA ALA A 59 37.58 42.16 -3.76
C ALA A 59 36.66 41.23 -2.96
N GLU A 60 37.30 40.37 -2.18
CA GLU A 60 36.72 39.66 -1.04
C GLU A 60 36.12 40.68 -0.06
N THR A 61 34.82 40.55 0.19
CA THR A 61 34.18 41.14 1.37
C THR A 61 33.59 39.99 2.17
N SER A 62 34.29 39.64 3.25
CA SER A 62 33.92 38.62 4.22
C SER A 62 32.71 39.07 5.03
N THR A 63 31.57 38.40 4.86
CA THR A 63 30.42 38.46 5.76
C THR A 63 30.51 37.26 6.72
N PRO A 64 30.38 37.42 8.05
CA PRO A 64 30.55 36.31 8.98
C PRO A 64 29.35 35.36 8.90
N ALA A 65 29.60 34.10 8.59
CA ALA A 65 28.61 33.03 8.73
C ALA A 65 28.42 32.71 10.22
N LEU A 66 27.20 32.92 10.72
CA LEU A 66 26.76 32.37 12.01
C LEU A 66 26.66 30.85 11.87
N SER A 67 27.66 30.16 12.42
CA SER A 67 27.65 28.71 12.64
C SER A 67 26.56 28.35 13.66
N GLN A 68 25.37 27.99 13.19
CA GLN A 68 24.41 27.24 14.01
C GLN A 68 24.80 25.76 13.94
N GLN A 69 25.54 25.35 14.97
CA GLN A 69 25.85 23.97 15.26
C GLN A 69 24.55 23.31 15.78
N PRO A 70 24.04 22.23 15.17
CA PRO A 70 22.87 21.53 15.71
C PRO A 70 23.23 20.92 17.06
N THR A 71 22.58 21.40 18.12
CA THR A 71 22.62 20.77 19.45
C THR A 71 21.96 19.40 19.35
N ALA A 72 22.79 18.36 19.40
CA ALA A 72 22.34 16.98 19.53
C ALA A 72 21.51 16.82 20.80
N SER A 73 20.33 16.19 20.67
CA SER A 73 19.55 15.70 21.80
C SER A 73 20.39 14.72 22.63
N PRO A 74 20.32 14.76 23.97
CA PRO A 74 21.09 13.84 24.80
C PRO A 74 20.62 12.40 24.59
N THR A 75 21.43 11.60 23.89
CA THR A 75 21.29 10.14 23.86
C THR A 75 21.78 9.57 25.18
N ILE A 76 20.87 9.10 26.03
CA ILE A 76 21.24 8.30 27.21
C ILE A 76 21.61 6.90 26.71
N ILE A 77 22.91 6.62 26.59
CA ILE A 77 23.43 5.29 26.27
C ILE A 77 23.42 4.47 27.57
N LEU A 78 22.44 3.58 27.72
CA LEU A 78 22.46 2.54 28.74
C LEU A 78 23.23 1.30 28.21
N PRO A 79 23.93 0.56 29.09
CA PRO A 79 24.74 -0.59 28.69
C PRO A 79 23.88 -1.69 28.03
N SER A 80 24.38 -2.24 26.93
CA SER A 80 23.76 -3.34 26.20
C SER A 80 23.59 -4.57 27.09
N PRO A 81 22.38 -5.08 27.34
CA PRO A 81 22.22 -6.35 28.00
C PRO A 81 22.70 -7.47 27.07
N THR A 82 23.50 -8.38 27.62
CA THR A 82 23.85 -9.64 26.96
C THR A 82 22.62 -10.53 27.02
N PHE A 83 21.90 -10.67 25.90
CA PHE A 83 20.72 -11.55 25.82
C PHE A 83 21.16 -13.00 25.82
N ALA A 84 20.95 -13.70 26.94
CA ALA A 84 20.97 -15.15 26.96
C ALA A 84 19.69 -15.66 26.30
N LEU A 85 19.81 -16.51 25.27
CA LEU A 85 18.71 -17.22 24.64
C LEU A 85 18.05 -18.14 25.68
N LEU A 86 16.93 -17.70 26.26
CA LEU A 86 16.08 -18.56 27.08
C LEU A 86 15.25 -19.47 26.16
N PRO A 87 15.03 -20.74 26.52
CA PRO A 87 14.22 -21.66 25.73
C PRO A 87 12.76 -21.17 25.67
N VAL A 88 12.26 -21.01 24.44
CA VAL A 88 10.87 -20.66 24.12
C VAL A 88 9.95 -21.72 24.71
N ARG A 89 9.18 -21.38 25.74
CA ARG A 89 8.03 -22.21 26.14
C ARG A 89 6.97 -22.13 25.04
N PRO A 90 6.29 -23.22 24.67
CA PRO A 90 5.11 -23.14 23.82
C PRO A 90 4.08 -22.28 24.55
N ARG A 91 3.86 -21.05 24.08
CA ARG A 91 2.70 -20.24 24.46
C ARG A 91 1.58 -20.56 23.49
N ASP A 92 0.38 -20.76 24.02
CA ASP A 92 -0.82 -20.72 23.19
C ASP A 92 -0.92 -19.31 22.60
N PHE A 93 -0.99 -19.22 21.27
CA PHE A 93 -1.09 -17.94 20.57
C PHE A 93 -2.46 -17.32 20.89
N GLN A 94 -2.45 -16.13 21.46
CA GLN A 94 -3.66 -15.33 21.68
C GLN A 94 -3.73 -14.23 20.63
N ASN A 95 -4.91 -14.06 20.04
CA ASN A 95 -5.17 -12.91 19.18
C ASN A 95 -5.32 -11.65 20.03
N ALA A 96 -4.94 -10.52 19.45
CA ALA A 96 -5.25 -9.23 20.02
C ALA A 96 -6.76 -8.98 19.97
N SER A 97 -7.24 -8.11 20.84
CA SER A 97 -8.62 -7.61 20.79
C SER A 97 -8.64 -6.12 21.11
N SER A 98 -9.36 -5.34 20.30
CA SER A 98 -9.58 -3.92 20.56
C SER A 98 -10.92 -3.67 21.26
N SER A 99 -11.01 -2.58 22.04
CA SER A 99 -12.28 -2.10 22.58
C SER A 99 -13.16 -1.43 21.50
N TYR A 100 -12.58 -1.04 20.36
CA TYR A 100 -13.20 -0.19 19.32
C TYR A 100 -14.57 -0.69 18.82
N ASP A 101 -14.63 -1.93 18.33
CA ASP A 101 -15.86 -2.64 17.94
C ASP A 101 -15.56 -4.16 17.85
N PRO A 102 -15.65 -4.87 18.98
CA PRO A 102 -15.28 -6.30 19.06
C PRO A 102 -16.15 -7.21 18.19
N ASP A 103 -17.41 -6.85 17.97
CA ASP A 103 -18.35 -7.67 17.20
C ASP A 103 -17.99 -7.62 15.71
N THR A 104 -17.72 -6.43 15.18
CA THR A 104 -17.23 -6.28 13.80
C THR A 104 -15.85 -6.94 13.64
N GLU A 105 -14.96 -6.79 14.62
CA GLU A 105 -13.64 -7.43 14.59
C GLU A 105 -13.73 -8.97 14.50
N ALA A 106 -14.58 -9.58 15.33
CA ALA A 106 -14.82 -11.03 15.33
C ALA A 106 -15.40 -11.50 13.99
N LEU A 107 -16.40 -10.78 13.46
CA LEU A 107 -17.01 -11.07 12.16
C LEU A 107 -15.97 -11.10 11.03
N LEU A 108 -15.05 -10.13 11.01
CA LEU A 108 -14.03 -9.97 9.98
C LEU A 108 -12.86 -10.95 10.14
N LEU A 109 -12.52 -11.37 11.36
CA LEU A 109 -11.54 -12.45 11.58
C LEU A 109 -12.09 -13.80 11.11
N GLU A 110 -13.35 -14.12 11.45
CA GLU A 110 -13.98 -15.37 11.05
C GLU A 110 -14.10 -15.46 9.52
N ASN A 111 -14.67 -14.43 8.89
CA ASN A 111 -14.99 -14.46 7.47
C ASN A 111 -13.83 -14.03 6.58
N GLY A 112 -13.05 -13.04 6.99
CA GLY A 112 -11.94 -12.53 6.18
C GLY A 112 -10.67 -13.37 6.32
N TYR A 113 -10.34 -13.86 7.52
CA TYR A 113 -9.12 -14.63 7.73
C TYR A 113 -9.38 -16.14 7.78
N GLN A 114 -10.12 -16.61 8.79
CA GLN A 114 -10.24 -18.05 9.07
C GLN A 114 -10.89 -18.82 7.93
N ALA A 115 -11.99 -18.29 7.38
CA ALA A 115 -12.68 -18.90 6.25
C ALA A 115 -11.85 -18.90 4.94
N ASN A 116 -10.76 -18.15 4.86
CA ASN A 116 -9.89 -18.10 3.68
C ASN A 116 -8.62 -18.94 3.80
N ILE A 117 -8.39 -19.59 4.95
CA ILE A 117 -7.29 -20.53 5.11
C ILE A 117 -7.62 -21.81 4.32
N ILE A 118 -6.78 -22.13 3.35
CA ILE A 118 -6.89 -23.35 2.54
C ILE A 118 -5.59 -24.15 2.58
N ASN A 119 -5.69 -25.46 2.35
CA ASN A 119 -4.51 -26.29 2.12
C ASN A 119 -4.03 -26.10 0.69
N VAL A 120 -2.75 -25.77 0.52
CA VAL A 120 -2.13 -25.54 -0.80
C VAL A 120 -1.27 -26.74 -1.20
N GLU A 121 -0.49 -27.27 -0.26
CA GLU A 121 0.32 -28.49 -0.39
C GLU A 121 0.09 -29.36 0.87
N PRO A 122 0.40 -30.66 0.86
CA PRO A 122 0.35 -31.48 2.07
C PRO A 122 1.16 -30.86 3.22
N GLY A 123 0.48 -30.47 4.30
CA GLY A 123 1.10 -29.83 5.46
C GLY A 123 1.38 -28.33 5.33
N ARG A 124 0.88 -27.67 4.27
CA ARG A 124 1.10 -26.24 4.02
C ARG A 124 -0.18 -25.51 3.65
N ARG A 125 -0.42 -24.38 4.30
CA ARG A 125 -1.60 -23.56 4.13
C ARG A 125 -1.29 -22.29 3.36
N GLY A 126 -2.33 -21.68 2.84
CA GLY A 126 -2.31 -20.37 2.21
C GLY A 126 -3.63 -19.65 2.42
N LEU A 127 -3.65 -18.36 2.08
CA LEU A 127 -4.84 -17.53 2.12
C LEU A 127 -5.38 -17.38 0.71
N ARG A 128 -6.55 -17.97 0.46
CA ARG A 128 -7.23 -17.79 -0.83
C ARG A 128 -7.62 -16.34 -1.02
N ALA A 129 -7.67 -15.92 -2.28
CA ALA A 129 -8.03 -14.55 -2.63
C ALA A 129 -9.48 -14.22 -2.23
N SER A 130 -10.42 -15.12 -2.57
CA SER A 130 -11.84 -14.91 -2.34
C SER A 130 -12.54 -16.21 -1.96
N GLN A 131 -13.59 -16.10 -1.15
CA GLN A 131 -14.49 -17.24 -0.89
C GLN A 131 -15.38 -17.60 -2.09
N ARG A 132 -15.55 -16.70 -3.07
CA ARG A 132 -16.47 -16.85 -4.21
C ARG A 132 -15.73 -17.06 -5.53
N SER A 133 -15.05 -16.03 -6.04
CA SER A 133 -14.59 -15.98 -7.44
C SER A 133 -13.22 -16.62 -7.65
N TYR A 134 -12.37 -16.62 -6.63
CA TYR A 134 -10.95 -17.00 -6.72
C TYR A 134 -10.57 -18.04 -5.66
N ALA A 135 -11.49 -18.96 -5.37
CA ALA A 135 -11.41 -19.88 -4.23
C ALA A 135 -10.24 -20.87 -4.28
N ASN A 136 -9.67 -21.10 -5.47
CA ASN A 136 -8.54 -22.00 -5.70
C ASN A 136 -7.26 -21.25 -6.09
N SER A 137 -7.11 -20.00 -5.67
CA SER A 137 -5.89 -19.22 -5.93
C SER A 137 -5.49 -18.38 -4.73
N ILE A 138 -4.18 -18.19 -4.59
CA ILE A 138 -3.56 -17.25 -3.65
C ILE A 138 -2.78 -16.21 -4.45
N TRP A 139 -2.74 -14.96 -3.99
CA TRP A 139 -2.15 -13.84 -4.73
C TRP A 139 -1.21 -13.04 -3.83
N THR A 140 -0.12 -12.55 -4.41
CA THR A 140 0.94 -11.83 -3.67
C THR A 140 0.45 -10.51 -3.10
N ARG A 141 -0.34 -9.75 -3.89
CA ARG A 141 -0.97 -8.50 -3.45
C ARG A 141 -1.95 -8.73 -2.30
N ASP A 142 -2.75 -9.77 -2.40
CA ASP A 142 -3.74 -10.11 -1.39
C ASP A 142 -3.07 -10.53 -0.08
N LEU A 143 -1.94 -11.26 -0.16
CA LEU A 143 -1.10 -11.58 0.99
C LEU A 143 -0.56 -10.31 1.67
N ASP A 144 -0.03 -9.36 0.90
CA ASP A 144 0.49 -8.08 1.39
C ASP A 144 -0.58 -7.27 2.14
N TYR A 145 -1.76 -7.12 1.55
CA TYR A 145 -2.83 -6.35 2.19
C TYR A 145 -3.40 -7.10 3.40
N ALA A 146 -3.49 -8.43 3.33
CA ALA A 146 -3.91 -9.26 4.44
C ALA A 146 -2.96 -9.13 5.63
N ILE A 147 -1.65 -9.28 5.41
CA ILE A 147 -0.66 -9.20 6.49
C ILE A 147 -0.53 -7.78 7.03
N SER A 148 -0.70 -6.76 6.21
CA SER A 148 -0.75 -5.35 6.63
C SER A 148 -1.79 -5.08 7.72
N GLY A 149 -2.94 -5.76 7.67
CA GLY A 149 -4.00 -5.63 8.67
C GLY A 149 -3.95 -6.70 9.74
N TYR A 150 -4.00 -7.97 9.35
CA TYR A 150 -4.11 -9.07 10.30
C TYR A 150 -2.88 -9.26 11.18
N SER A 151 -1.71 -8.74 10.79
CA SER A 151 -0.56 -8.75 11.69
C SER A 151 -0.85 -8.05 13.03
N TYR A 152 -1.74 -7.07 13.09
CA TYR A 152 -2.11 -6.46 14.37
C TYR A 152 -2.97 -7.38 15.26
N ALA A 153 -3.86 -8.15 14.64
CA ALA A 153 -4.80 -9.01 15.38
C ALA A 153 -4.25 -10.40 15.70
N LEU A 154 -3.36 -10.94 14.88
CA LEU A 154 -2.96 -12.34 14.99
C LEU A 154 -1.82 -12.55 15.99
N GLY A 155 -2.04 -13.50 16.90
CA GLY A 155 -0.96 -14.10 17.69
C GLY A 155 -0.12 -15.08 16.88
N ASP A 156 -0.77 -15.86 16.00
CA ASP A 156 -0.14 -16.89 15.18
C ASP A 156 0.04 -16.44 13.72
N MET A 157 1.28 -16.18 13.34
CA MET A 157 1.66 -15.75 11.98
C MET A 157 2.06 -16.92 11.06
N ARG A 158 1.87 -18.19 11.46
CA ARG A 158 2.33 -19.35 10.67
C ARG A 158 1.73 -19.42 9.26
N VAL A 159 0.43 -19.16 9.10
CA VAL A 159 -0.19 -19.17 7.76
C VAL A 159 0.40 -18.08 6.87
N MET A 160 0.66 -16.89 7.43
CA MET A 160 1.31 -15.79 6.69
C MET A 160 2.72 -16.19 6.26
N ARG A 161 3.52 -16.77 7.16
CA ARG A 161 4.85 -17.30 6.85
C ARG A 161 4.81 -18.34 5.74
N GLU A 162 3.93 -19.35 5.87
CA GLU A 162 3.78 -20.43 4.89
C GLU A 162 3.45 -19.88 3.49
N ASN A 163 2.60 -18.84 3.43
CA ASN A 163 2.20 -18.14 2.21
C ASN A 163 3.35 -17.30 1.61
N ILE A 164 4.09 -16.55 2.42
CA ILE A 164 5.31 -15.83 1.99
C ILE A 164 6.31 -16.80 1.37
N GLU A 165 6.59 -17.91 2.05
CA GLU A 165 7.51 -18.94 1.55
C GLU A 165 7.01 -19.57 0.23
N LEU A 166 5.69 -19.61 -0.03
CA LEU A 166 5.14 -20.21 -1.26
C LEU A 166 5.49 -19.36 -2.47
N PHE A 167 5.39 -18.04 -2.33
CA PHE A 167 5.75 -17.08 -3.38
C PHE A 167 7.25 -16.97 -3.56
N LEU A 168 8.02 -16.88 -2.47
CA LEU A 168 9.48 -16.79 -2.54
C LEU A 168 10.11 -17.99 -3.25
N ALA A 169 9.58 -19.19 -3.02
CA ALA A 169 10.06 -20.40 -3.70
C ALA A 169 9.82 -20.41 -5.22
N ARG A 170 9.06 -19.45 -5.76
CA ARG A 170 8.65 -19.36 -7.16
C ARG A 170 9.09 -18.06 -7.84
N VAL A 171 9.90 -17.25 -7.15
CA VAL A 171 10.54 -16.07 -7.76
C VAL A 171 11.46 -16.54 -8.89
N ALA A 172 11.30 -15.94 -10.07
CA ALA A 172 12.09 -16.27 -11.24
C ALA A 172 13.56 -15.82 -11.08
N PRO A 173 14.51 -16.39 -11.84
CA PRO A 173 15.93 -16.04 -11.73
C PRO A 173 16.26 -14.57 -12.03
N ASP A 174 15.38 -13.86 -12.73
CA ASP A 174 15.47 -12.42 -13.01
C ASP A 174 14.83 -11.55 -11.91
N GLY A 175 14.37 -12.16 -10.82
CA GLY A 175 13.74 -11.47 -9.68
C GLY A 175 12.26 -11.18 -9.85
N ILE A 176 11.61 -11.62 -10.94
CA ILE A 176 10.17 -11.46 -11.09
C ILE A 176 9.43 -12.39 -10.12
N ALA A 177 8.66 -11.81 -9.19
CA ALA A 177 7.80 -12.55 -8.29
C ALA A 177 6.51 -13.00 -9.01
N PRO A 178 5.95 -14.17 -8.67
CA PRO A 178 4.63 -14.55 -9.17
C PRO A 178 3.57 -13.58 -8.63
N GLU A 179 2.58 -13.28 -9.47
CA GLU A 179 1.38 -12.56 -9.05
C GLU A 179 0.40 -13.50 -8.38
N THR A 180 0.22 -14.69 -8.96
CA THR A 180 -0.80 -15.66 -8.57
C THR A 180 -0.23 -17.07 -8.55
N ILE A 181 -0.73 -17.87 -7.60
CA ILE A 181 -0.56 -19.33 -7.59
C ILE A 181 -1.95 -19.96 -7.63
N TYR A 182 -2.20 -20.77 -8.65
CA TYR A 182 -3.43 -21.54 -8.86
C TYR A 182 -3.28 -22.97 -8.36
N ILE A 183 -4.31 -23.45 -7.68
CA ILE A 183 -4.36 -24.77 -7.06
C ILE A 183 -5.22 -25.68 -7.94
N GLN A 184 -4.57 -26.62 -8.64
CA GLN A 184 -5.21 -27.56 -9.56
C GLN A 184 -5.02 -29.00 -9.07
N GLY A 185 -5.84 -29.41 -8.12
CA GLY A 185 -5.71 -30.71 -7.46
C GLY A 185 -4.41 -30.77 -6.65
N SER A 186 -3.43 -31.57 -7.10
CA SER A 186 -2.10 -31.66 -6.48
C SER A 186 -1.02 -30.82 -7.19
N ARG A 187 -1.37 -30.19 -8.32
CA ARG A 187 -0.47 -29.32 -9.08
C ARG A 187 -0.68 -27.86 -8.68
N LEU A 188 0.43 -27.13 -8.60
CA LEU A 188 0.43 -25.69 -8.44
C LEU A 188 0.96 -25.04 -9.71
N ASP A 189 0.12 -24.26 -10.36
CA ASP A 189 0.50 -23.41 -11.48
C ASP A 189 0.72 -21.99 -10.95
N TYR A 190 1.71 -21.28 -11.46
CA TYR A 190 2.00 -19.92 -11.02
C TYR A 190 2.43 -19.07 -12.20
N GLU A 191 2.09 -17.78 -12.14
CA GLU A 191 2.40 -16.84 -13.20
C GLU A 191 2.52 -15.42 -12.64
N ASN A 192 3.18 -14.56 -13.41
CA ASN A 192 3.09 -13.12 -13.30
C ASN A 192 2.47 -12.63 -14.60
N ARG A 193 1.26 -12.05 -14.54
CA ARG A 193 0.54 -11.59 -15.74
C ARG A 193 0.91 -10.15 -16.08
N GLN A 194 2.21 -9.85 -16.06
CA GLN A 194 2.76 -8.51 -16.24
C GLN A 194 2.34 -7.53 -15.13
N ALA A 195 2.23 -8.04 -13.90
CA ALA A 195 1.89 -7.27 -12.71
C ALA A 195 3.15 -6.85 -11.95
N TRP A 196 3.40 -5.54 -11.89
CA TRP A 196 4.59 -5.00 -11.21
C TRP A 196 4.51 -5.08 -9.68
N ASP A 197 3.30 -5.05 -9.15
CA ASP A 197 3.02 -4.89 -7.72
C ASP A 197 3.41 -6.10 -6.88
N SER A 198 3.47 -7.29 -7.48
CA SER A 198 4.01 -8.50 -6.85
C SER A 198 5.41 -8.31 -6.25
N LEU A 199 6.26 -7.45 -6.83
CA LEU A 199 7.63 -7.22 -6.36
C LEU A 199 7.66 -6.50 -5.01
N PRO A 200 7.20 -5.24 -4.88
CA PRO A 200 7.20 -4.55 -3.60
C PRO A 200 6.26 -5.21 -2.57
N ASN A 201 5.17 -5.85 -2.99
CA ASN A 201 4.23 -6.51 -2.08
C ASN A 201 4.86 -7.71 -1.36
N LEU A 202 5.70 -8.50 -2.05
CA LEU A 202 6.36 -9.63 -1.42
C LEU A 202 7.46 -9.18 -0.43
N ILE A 203 8.16 -8.08 -0.72
CA ILE A 203 9.10 -7.46 0.21
C ILE A 203 8.35 -6.96 1.46
N HIS A 204 7.24 -6.26 1.29
CA HIS A 204 6.43 -5.76 2.40
C HIS A 204 5.92 -6.89 3.29
N ALA A 205 5.45 -7.99 2.70
CA ALA A 205 4.96 -9.13 3.48
C ALA A 205 6.06 -9.72 4.39
N ILE A 206 7.30 -9.79 3.89
CA ILE A 206 8.45 -10.25 4.67
C ILE A 206 8.83 -9.25 5.75
N TYR A 207 8.80 -7.96 5.42
CA TYR A 207 9.05 -6.88 6.37
C TYR A 207 8.07 -6.94 7.54
N VAL A 208 6.75 -6.99 7.26
CA VAL A 208 5.71 -7.05 8.29
C VAL A 208 5.84 -8.32 9.13
N TYR A 209 6.08 -9.48 8.51
CA TYR A 209 6.31 -10.72 9.24
C TYR A 209 7.50 -10.61 10.19
N SER A 210 8.63 -10.10 9.71
CA SER A 210 9.86 -9.94 10.49
C SER A 210 9.69 -8.92 11.61
N ALA A 211 9.03 -7.79 11.33
CA ALA A 211 8.71 -6.76 12.30
C ALA A 211 7.83 -7.30 13.44
N LYS A 212 6.75 -8.02 13.09
CA LYS A 212 5.79 -8.61 14.03
C LYS A 212 6.42 -9.68 14.91
N THR A 213 7.20 -10.58 14.31
CA THR A 213 7.66 -11.82 14.99
C THR A 213 9.06 -11.71 15.58
N GLY A 214 9.89 -10.82 15.06
CA GLY A 214 11.33 -10.79 15.38
C GLY A 214 12.11 -11.96 14.78
N ASP A 215 11.52 -12.76 13.87
CA ASP A 215 12.15 -13.94 13.26
C ASP A 215 13.22 -13.52 12.22
N ARG A 216 14.39 -13.16 12.74
CA ARG A 216 15.56 -12.78 11.91
C ARG A 216 16.09 -13.95 11.10
N ASP A 217 16.01 -15.16 11.63
CA ASP A 217 16.49 -16.37 10.95
C ASP A 217 15.67 -16.65 9.70
N PHE A 218 14.36 -16.40 9.75
CA PHE A 218 13.50 -16.45 8.58
C PHE A 218 13.96 -15.48 7.48
N TYR A 219 14.16 -14.20 7.82
CA TYR A 219 14.66 -13.24 6.83
C TYR A 219 16.02 -13.67 6.27
N GLN A 220 16.96 -14.07 7.12
CA GLN A 220 18.29 -14.52 6.69
C GLN A 220 18.22 -15.70 5.72
N ALA A 221 17.32 -16.66 5.95
CA ALA A 221 17.11 -17.78 5.05
C ALA A 221 16.56 -17.36 3.67
N GLN A 222 15.79 -16.27 3.62
CA GLN A 222 15.16 -15.77 2.38
C GLN A 222 15.94 -14.63 1.72
N ARG A 223 16.91 -14.04 2.41
CA ARG A 223 17.58 -12.77 2.08
C ARG A 223 18.03 -12.69 0.62
N ALA A 224 18.67 -13.73 0.09
CA ALA A 224 19.14 -13.74 -1.29
C ALA A 224 18.02 -13.52 -2.31
N THR A 225 16.88 -14.17 -2.14
CA THR A 225 15.70 -14.02 -3.00
C THR A 225 15.07 -12.64 -2.84
N VAL A 226 15.00 -12.12 -1.62
CA VAL A 226 14.43 -10.78 -1.35
C VAL A 226 15.27 -9.68 -2.01
N LEU A 227 16.59 -9.77 -1.90
CA LEU A 227 17.50 -8.81 -2.54
C LEU A 227 17.47 -8.93 -4.07
N LEU A 228 17.25 -10.13 -4.62
CA LEU A 228 17.05 -10.33 -6.06
C LEU A 228 15.81 -9.59 -6.57
N ILE A 229 14.70 -9.64 -5.82
CA ILE A 229 13.48 -8.85 -6.14
C ILE A 229 13.81 -7.35 -6.09
N GLY A 230 14.49 -6.88 -5.03
CA GLY A 230 14.90 -5.47 -4.90
C GLY A 230 15.78 -5.02 -6.06
N GLN A 231 16.69 -5.86 -6.54
CA GLN A 231 17.52 -5.57 -7.71
C GLN A 231 16.70 -5.51 -9.00
N ARG A 232 15.68 -6.37 -9.16
CA ARG A 232 14.76 -6.29 -10.30
C ARG A 232 14.00 -4.98 -10.31
N MET A 233 13.56 -4.48 -9.15
CA MET A 233 12.92 -3.17 -9.01
C MET A 233 13.87 -2.04 -9.41
N VAL A 234 15.13 -2.08 -8.98
CA VAL A 234 16.14 -1.08 -9.37
C VAL A 234 16.37 -1.07 -10.88
N ALA A 235 16.33 -2.23 -11.53
CA ALA A 235 16.49 -2.34 -12.99
C ALA A 235 15.29 -1.79 -13.79
N MET A 236 14.19 -1.41 -13.13
CA MET A 236 13.05 -0.75 -13.78
C MET A 236 13.22 0.76 -13.92
N ASP A 237 14.23 1.36 -13.30
CA ASP A 237 14.62 2.77 -13.48
C ASP A 237 15.71 2.79 -14.58
N SER A 238 15.29 2.90 -15.84
CA SER A 238 16.20 2.67 -16.98
C SER A 238 17.14 3.84 -17.28
N ASP A 239 16.76 5.07 -16.92
CA ASP A 239 17.53 6.29 -17.16
C ASP A 239 18.24 6.83 -15.90
N GLY A 240 17.95 6.25 -14.73
CA GLY A 240 18.60 6.57 -13.46
C GLY A 240 18.03 7.82 -12.77
N ASP A 241 16.84 8.27 -13.17
CA ASP A 241 16.18 9.45 -12.59
C ASP A 241 15.42 9.14 -11.28
N GLY A 242 15.41 7.86 -10.89
CA GLY A 242 14.81 7.36 -9.66
C GLY A 242 13.38 6.85 -9.83
N LEU A 243 12.75 7.00 -11.00
CA LEU A 243 11.39 6.56 -11.28
C LEU A 243 11.40 5.30 -12.18
N PRO A 244 10.53 4.31 -11.91
CA PRO A 244 10.41 3.16 -12.79
C PRO A 244 9.71 3.52 -14.11
N ASP A 245 10.20 3.00 -15.23
CA ASP A 245 9.72 3.30 -16.58
C ASP A 245 9.47 2.04 -17.47
N ASP A 246 9.56 0.84 -16.89
CA ASP A 246 9.37 -0.44 -17.58
C ASP A 246 7.92 -0.64 -18.10
N GLN A 247 7.73 -0.42 -19.40
CA GLN A 247 6.46 -0.58 -20.10
C GLN A 247 5.96 -2.03 -20.19
N ASN A 248 6.78 -3.03 -19.82
CA ASN A 248 6.37 -4.43 -19.84
C ASN A 248 5.40 -4.80 -18.71
N PHE A 249 5.18 -3.89 -17.75
CA PHE A 249 4.25 -4.06 -16.64
C PHE A 249 3.12 -3.04 -16.67
N PRO A 250 2.13 -3.19 -17.57
CA PRO A 250 1.02 -2.25 -17.69
C PRO A 250 -0.04 -2.40 -16.57
N TYR A 251 0.06 -3.43 -15.73
CA TYR A 251 -0.96 -3.79 -14.73
C TYR A 251 -0.41 -3.76 -13.29
N GLY A 252 -1.28 -3.34 -12.37
CA GLY A 252 -1.04 -3.31 -10.92
C GLY A 252 -2.33 -3.58 -10.16
N TYR A 253 -2.55 -2.88 -9.03
CA TYR A 253 -3.65 -3.18 -8.11
C TYR A 253 -5.06 -3.17 -8.72
N TYR A 254 -5.30 -2.28 -9.68
CA TYR A 254 -6.61 -2.11 -10.30
C TYR A 254 -6.64 -2.66 -11.72
N ASP A 255 -6.94 -3.95 -11.83
CA ASP A 255 -6.95 -4.74 -13.06
C ASP A 255 -8.01 -4.31 -14.11
N SER A 256 -8.82 -3.30 -13.79
CA SER A 256 -9.83 -2.71 -14.69
C SER A 256 -9.29 -1.63 -15.62
N LEU A 257 -8.09 -1.11 -15.34
CA LEU A 257 -7.41 -0.06 -16.10
C LEU A 257 -5.99 -0.49 -16.48
N SER A 258 -5.42 0.21 -17.46
CA SER A 258 -3.96 0.18 -17.68
C SER A 258 -3.35 1.30 -16.84
N ASN A 259 -2.55 0.96 -15.82
CA ASN A 259 -2.05 1.92 -14.82
C ASN A 259 -0.51 1.97 -14.72
N SER A 260 0.21 1.01 -15.29
CA SER A 260 1.69 0.99 -15.42
C SER A 260 2.49 1.07 -14.11
N VAL A 261 3.81 0.88 -14.18
CA VAL A 261 4.76 1.12 -13.08
C VAL A 261 4.88 2.60 -12.70
N MET A 262 4.44 3.51 -13.56
CA MET A 262 4.44 4.95 -13.30
C MET A 262 3.20 5.42 -12.52
N HIS A 263 2.45 4.52 -11.90
CA HIS A 263 1.34 4.90 -11.03
C HIS A 263 1.81 5.44 -9.69
N THR A 264 1.17 6.47 -9.14
CA THR A 264 1.50 7.02 -7.80
C THR A 264 1.46 5.95 -6.71
N TYR A 265 0.48 5.03 -6.78
CA TYR A 265 0.46 3.81 -5.95
C TYR A 265 1.75 2.97 -6.11
N ALA A 266 2.20 2.75 -7.34
CA ALA A 266 3.44 2.03 -7.61
C ALA A 266 4.63 2.73 -6.98
N ILE A 267 4.81 4.02 -7.27
CA ILE A 267 5.90 4.83 -6.72
C ILE A 267 5.92 4.76 -5.18
N ALA A 268 4.75 4.85 -4.54
CA ALA A 268 4.62 4.71 -3.09
C ALA A 268 5.04 3.32 -2.58
N LYS A 269 4.77 2.24 -3.32
CA LYS A 269 5.15 0.87 -2.93
C LYS A 269 6.62 0.56 -3.21
N PHE A 270 7.19 1.06 -4.30
CA PHE A 270 8.64 0.99 -4.55
C PHE A 270 9.41 1.76 -3.48
N TYR A 271 8.97 2.98 -3.13
CA TYR A 271 9.55 3.77 -2.05
C TYR A 271 9.54 3.02 -0.71
N ALA A 272 8.38 2.45 -0.34
CA ALA A 272 8.25 1.66 0.88
C ALA A 272 9.19 0.46 0.89
N ALA A 273 9.18 -0.34 -0.18
CA ALA A 273 10.00 -1.53 -0.28
C ALA A 273 11.52 -1.23 -0.21
N TYR A 274 11.99 -0.10 -0.74
CA TYR A 274 13.38 0.32 -0.54
C TYR A 274 13.70 0.66 0.91
N ASN A 275 12.85 1.40 1.61
CA ASN A 275 13.04 1.68 3.04
C ASN A 275 12.96 0.40 3.89
N GLU A 276 12.05 -0.50 3.56
CA GLU A 276 11.88 -1.79 4.25
C GLU A 276 13.08 -2.71 4.04
N LEU A 277 13.64 -2.75 2.82
CA LEU A 277 14.90 -3.42 2.55
C LEU A 277 16.05 -2.82 3.34
N ALA A 278 16.13 -1.48 3.44
CA ALA A 278 17.15 -0.81 4.25
C ALA A 278 17.06 -1.25 5.72
N GLU A 279 15.86 -1.25 6.31
CA GLU A 279 15.66 -1.68 7.70
C GLU A 279 15.95 -3.17 7.90
N LEU A 280 15.49 -4.02 6.99
CA LEU A 280 15.77 -5.47 7.03
C LEU A 280 17.27 -5.76 6.92
N GLU A 281 17.99 -5.09 6.02
CA GLU A 281 19.44 -5.22 5.90
C GLU A 281 20.13 -4.71 7.17
N GLN A 282 19.72 -3.58 7.71
CA GLN A 282 20.30 -3.01 8.92
C GLN A 282 20.18 -3.98 10.11
N ILE A 283 18.98 -4.54 10.37
CA ILE A 283 18.78 -5.48 11.48
C ILE A 283 19.45 -6.84 11.25
N ALA A 284 19.73 -7.18 10.00
CA ALA A 284 20.45 -8.38 9.58
C ALA A 284 21.98 -8.21 9.60
N GLY A 285 22.49 -6.99 9.84
CA GLY A 285 23.92 -6.66 9.75
C GLY A 285 24.46 -6.55 8.33
N GLY A 286 23.56 -6.38 7.34
CA GLY A 286 23.86 -6.07 5.95
C GLY A 286 24.07 -4.58 5.69
N ASP A 287 24.14 -4.22 4.40
CA ASP A 287 24.34 -2.83 3.97
C ASP A 287 23.01 -2.19 3.58
N SER A 288 22.54 -1.24 4.40
CA SER A 288 21.27 -0.53 4.18
C SER A 288 21.40 0.62 3.17
N LEU A 289 22.61 1.19 3.03
CA LEU A 289 22.84 2.44 2.31
C LEU A 289 22.38 2.40 0.84
N PRO A 290 22.61 1.32 0.05
CA PRO A 290 22.13 1.26 -1.33
C PRO A 290 20.62 1.45 -1.43
N TRP A 291 19.86 0.89 -0.50
CA TRP A 291 18.39 0.96 -0.51
C TRP A 291 17.89 2.33 -0.03
N GLU A 292 18.53 2.92 0.99
CA GLU A 292 18.25 4.30 1.43
C GLU A 292 18.46 5.31 0.29
N LEU A 293 19.56 5.17 -0.46
CA LEU A 293 19.83 6.03 -1.63
C LEU A 293 18.78 5.87 -2.72
N ARG A 294 18.29 4.64 -2.97
CA ARG A 294 17.21 4.41 -3.94
C ARG A 294 15.89 5.01 -3.50
N ALA A 295 15.52 4.86 -2.22
CA ALA A 295 14.35 5.52 -1.67
C ALA A 295 14.44 7.06 -1.80
N ALA A 296 15.60 7.63 -1.48
CA ALA A 296 15.83 9.07 -1.59
C ALA A 296 15.77 9.59 -3.04
N GLN A 297 16.38 8.86 -3.98
CA GLN A 297 16.32 9.18 -5.42
C GLN A 297 14.90 9.15 -5.94
N LEU A 298 14.16 8.07 -5.68
CA LEU A 298 12.77 7.93 -6.10
C LEU A 298 11.89 9.05 -5.51
N ARG A 299 12.06 9.35 -4.23
CA ARG A 299 11.33 10.43 -3.57
C ARG A 299 11.64 11.79 -4.21
N ALA A 300 12.91 12.08 -4.48
CA ALA A 300 13.30 13.30 -5.19
C ALA A 300 12.67 13.36 -6.59
N GLY A 301 12.69 12.24 -7.32
CA GLY A 301 12.05 12.08 -8.63
C GLY A 301 10.56 12.41 -8.60
N PHE A 302 9.83 11.78 -7.66
CA PHE A 302 8.39 11.97 -7.46
C PHE A 302 8.02 13.43 -7.16
N HIS A 303 8.85 14.16 -6.42
CA HIS A 303 8.55 15.52 -5.99
C HIS A 303 8.88 16.62 -7.00
N ARG A 304 9.45 16.28 -8.17
CA ARG A 304 9.62 17.19 -9.31
C ARG A 304 8.28 17.57 -9.94
N ASP A 305 8.28 18.65 -10.71
CA ASP A 305 7.15 19.02 -11.56
C ASP A 305 7.02 18.03 -12.73
N VAL A 306 5.81 17.84 -13.25
CA VAL A 306 5.59 16.96 -14.43
C VAL A 306 6.40 17.41 -15.65
N SER A 307 6.62 18.71 -15.82
CA SER A 307 7.47 19.26 -16.90
C SER A 307 8.94 18.85 -16.78
N GLU A 308 9.36 18.35 -15.61
CA GLU A 308 10.72 17.89 -15.30
C GLU A 308 10.77 16.36 -15.12
N GLY A 309 9.71 15.64 -15.51
CA GLY A 309 9.58 14.19 -15.35
C GLY A 309 9.02 13.74 -13.99
N GLY A 310 8.52 14.66 -13.15
CA GLY A 310 7.93 14.33 -11.85
C GLY A 310 6.41 14.13 -11.87
N TYR A 311 5.78 14.27 -10.70
CA TYR A 311 4.36 13.94 -10.49
C TYR A 311 3.48 15.13 -10.12
N TRP A 312 4.03 16.35 -10.03
CA TRP A 312 3.30 17.53 -9.58
C TRP A 312 2.97 18.47 -10.75
N LEU A 313 1.67 18.67 -11.01
CA LEU A 313 1.21 19.65 -12.00
C LEU A 313 1.06 21.03 -11.35
N PRO A 314 1.54 22.11 -12.00
CA PRO A 314 1.30 23.47 -11.50
C PRO A 314 -0.19 23.76 -11.31
N GLY A 315 -0.56 24.26 -10.12
CA GLY A 315 -1.95 24.59 -9.76
C GLY A 315 -2.81 23.39 -9.33
N GLN A 316 -2.27 22.18 -9.35
CA GLN A 316 -2.92 20.99 -8.78
C GLN A 316 -2.40 20.73 -7.37
N LEU A 317 -3.30 20.39 -6.44
CA LEU A 317 -2.97 20.19 -5.02
C LEU A 317 -2.68 18.72 -4.66
N TRP A 318 -2.72 17.82 -5.65
CA TRP A 318 -2.43 16.40 -5.53
C TRP A 318 -1.47 15.97 -6.65
N PRO A 319 -0.70 14.88 -6.48
CA PRO A 319 0.11 14.32 -7.56
C PRO A 319 -0.79 13.77 -8.68
N ILE A 320 -0.28 13.67 -9.90
CA ILE A 320 -0.97 12.93 -10.97
C ILE A 320 -1.16 11.46 -10.54
N ALA A 321 -2.20 10.80 -11.05
CA ALA A 321 -2.43 9.39 -10.75
C ALA A 321 -1.36 8.52 -11.42
N TRP A 322 -1.08 8.75 -12.71
CA TRP A 322 0.04 8.14 -13.45
C TRP A 322 0.35 8.89 -14.75
N LEU A 323 1.45 8.55 -15.40
CA LEU A 323 1.76 8.92 -16.79
C LEU A 323 1.30 7.82 -17.74
N GLN A 324 0.59 8.17 -18.80
CA GLN A 324 0.24 7.25 -19.87
C GLN A 324 1.48 6.90 -20.72
N SER A 325 1.36 5.88 -21.58
CA SER A 325 2.47 5.45 -22.45
C SER A 325 2.90 6.51 -23.47
N ASP A 326 2.05 7.49 -23.79
CA ASP A 326 2.38 8.65 -24.62
C ASP A 326 2.96 9.84 -23.82
N GLY A 327 3.17 9.65 -22.52
CA GLY A 327 3.66 10.66 -21.59
C GLY A 327 2.59 11.62 -21.06
N SER A 328 1.33 11.47 -21.47
CA SER A 328 0.26 12.35 -20.98
C SER A 328 -0.09 12.05 -19.51
N PRO A 329 -0.27 13.07 -18.66
CA PRO A 329 -0.61 12.86 -17.26
C PRO A 329 -2.09 12.55 -17.09
N VAL A 330 -2.39 11.57 -16.23
CA VAL A 330 -3.74 11.36 -15.69
C VAL A 330 -3.88 12.17 -14.41
N ASN A 331 -4.61 13.28 -14.47
CA ASN A 331 -4.64 14.32 -13.44
C ASN A 331 -5.81 14.20 -12.45
N ILE A 332 -6.47 13.04 -12.40
CA ILE A 332 -7.57 12.77 -11.47
C ILE A 332 -7.07 12.62 -10.03
N LEU A 333 -7.88 13.01 -9.04
CA LEU A 333 -7.62 12.70 -7.64
C LEU A 333 -7.94 11.21 -7.43
N GLU A 334 -6.91 10.38 -7.45
CA GLU A 334 -6.99 8.94 -7.24
C GLU A 334 -6.61 8.61 -5.78
N THR A 335 -7.54 8.01 -5.04
CA THR A 335 -7.46 7.92 -3.59
C THR A 335 -6.45 6.88 -3.13
N TYR A 336 -6.37 5.72 -3.79
CA TYR A 336 -5.57 4.62 -3.28
C TYR A 336 -4.06 4.92 -3.35
N GLY A 337 -3.60 5.50 -4.46
CA GLY A 337 -2.24 5.97 -4.66
C GLY A 337 -1.88 7.11 -3.71
N ILE A 338 -2.75 8.10 -3.55
CA ILE A 338 -2.53 9.21 -2.62
C ILE A 338 -2.40 8.71 -1.17
N PHE A 339 -3.34 7.88 -0.69
CA PHE A 339 -3.28 7.38 0.68
C PHE A 339 -2.13 6.38 0.88
N SER A 340 -1.70 5.66 -0.16
CA SER A 340 -0.48 4.85 -0.10
C SER A 340 0.77 5.73 0.01
N ALA A 341 0.85 6.83 -0.74
CA ALA A 341 1.94 7.78 -0.67
C ALA A 341 2.03 8.45 0.71
N LEU A 342 0.88 8.78 1.32
CA LEU A 342 0.81 9.29 2.69
C LEU A 342 1.25 8.25 3.72
N ARG A 343 0.70 7.02 3.67
CA ARG A 343 1.04 5.93 4.61
C ARG A 343 2.53 5.61 4.60
N ASN A 344 3.12 5.55 3.41
CA ASN A 344 4.51 5.14 3.26
C ASN A 344 5.50 6.29 3.48
N GLY A 345 5.03 7.52 3.74
CA GLY A 345 5.88 8.69 3.92
C GLY A 345 6.54 9.20 2.64
N LEU A 346 6.05 8.78 1.47
CA LEU A 346 6.45 9.38 0.19
C LEU A 346 6.02 10.85 0.19
N ILE A 347 4.78 11.12 0.62
CA ILE A 347 4.28 12.45 0.95
C ILE A 347 4.08 12.50 2.47
N GLY A 348 4.63 13.50 3.14
CA GLY A 348 4.51 13.62 4.60
C GLY A 348 4.70 15.04 5.12
N PRO A 349 4.62 15.24 6.45
CA PRO A 349 4.72 16.57 7.06
C PRO A 349 5.97 17.38 6.66
N VAL A 350 7.07 16.70 6.31
CA VAL A 350 8.31 17.33 5.83
C VAL A 350 8.13 18.12 4.52
N ASP A 351 7.08 17.82 3.74
CA ASP A 351 6.76 18.53 2.50
C ASP A 351 6.00 19.85 2.72
N GLY A 352 5.74 20.22 3.97
CA GLY A 352 5.15 21.50 4.35
C GLY A 352 3.80 21.77 3.68
N GLU A 353 3.68 22.89 2.98
CA GLU A 353 2.44 23.33 2.33
C GLU A 353 1.85 22.26 1.40
N ARG A 354 2.68 21.54 0.64
CA ARG A 354 2.22 20.50 -0.29
C ARG A 354 1.44 19.40 0.42
N TYR A 355 1.94 18.95 1.57
CA TYR A 355 1.26 17.96 2.42
C TYR A 355 -0.04 18.52 3.01
N HIS A 356 0.00 19.73 3.56
CA HIS A 356 -1.18 20.36 4.17
C HIS A 356 -2.29 20.66 3.16
N SER A 357 -1.96 21.16 1.97
CA SER A 357 -2.92 21.43 0.91
C SER A 357 -3.56 20.15 0.37
N LEU A 358 -2.78 19.07 0.20
CA LEU A 358 -3.31 17.78 -0.20
C LEU A 358 -4.34 17.26 0.82
N LEU A 359 -4.00 17.26 2.10
CA LEU A 359 -4.90 16.82 3.17
C LEU A 359 -6.15 17.70 3.27
N THR A 360 -6.01 19.01 3.08
CA THR A 360 -7.15 19.94 3.04
C THR A 360 -8.10 19.58 1.90
N VAL A 361 -7.58 19.30 0.70
CA VAL A 361 -8.43 18.87 -0.43
C VAL A 361 -9.09 17.52 -0.16
N LEU A 362 -8.38 16.56 0.42
CA LEU A 362 -8.95 15.27 0.79
C LEU A 362 -10.07 15.42 1.82
N HIS A 363 -9.92 16.33 2.79
CA HIS A 363 -10.96 16.67 3.76
C HIS A 363 -12.18 17.30 3.08
N ASP A 364 -11.97 18.39 2.33
CA ASP A 364 -13.04 19.14 1.67
C ASP A 364 -13.84 18.29 0.67
N ARG A 365 -13.18 17.31 0.05
CA ARG A 365 -13.78 16.41 -0.96
C ARG A 365 -14.29 15.10 -0.38
N LEU A 366 -14.11 14.81 0.91
CA LEU A 366 -14.55 13.54 1.50
C LEU A 366 -16.02 13.20 1.20
N PRO A 367 -16.99 14.14 1.25
CA PRO A 367 -18.38 13.83 0.92
C PRO A 367 -18.59 13.32 -0.52
N GLU A 368 -17.71 13.72 -1.46
CA GLU A 368 -17.73 13.25 -2.84
C GLU A 368 -16.95 11.94 -3.03
N LEU A 369 -16.05 11.62 -2.10
CA LEU A 369 -15.22 10.42 -2.12
C LEU A 369 -15.87 9.23 -1.40
N ILE A 370 -16.85 9.44 -0.53
CA ILE A 370 -17.63 8.36 0.07
C ILE A 370 -18.78 7.99 -0.84
N ASP A 371 -18.98 6.69 -1.06
CA ASP A 371 -20.11 6.15 -1.82
C ASP A 371 -20.80 5.02 -1.06
N THR A 372 -22.00 4.65 -1.47
CA THR A 372 -22.69 3.46 -0.97
C THR A 372 -22.82 2.46 -2.12
N PRO A 373 -22.61 1.15 -1.89
CA PRO A 373 -22.48 0.48 -0.61
C PRO A 373 -21.04 0.38 -0.04
N THR A 374 -20.03 0.93 -0.71
CA THR A 374 -18.60 0.77 -0.33
C THR A 374 -17.95 2.11 0.00
N PRO A 375 -17.15 2.19 1.08
CA PRO A 375 -16.88 3.43 1.80
C PRO A 375 -16.01 4.48 1.09
N MET A 376 -15.29 4.13 0.02
CA MET A 376 -14.36 5.07 -0.61
C MET A 376 -14.22 4.83 -2.11
N ARG A 377 -14.45 5.87 -2.92
CA ARG A 377 -14.22 5.91 -4.37
C ARG A 377 -12.75 5.77 -4.69
N LEU A 378 -12.43 5.05 -5.76
CA LEU A 378 -11.06 4.93 -6.26
C LEU A 378 -10.56 6.25 -6.87
N ALA A 379 -11.43 7.01 -7.53
CA ALA A 379 -11.07 8.30 -8.10
C ALA A 379 -12.25 9.28 -8.11
N LEU A 380 -11.96 10.56 -7.86
CA LEU A 380 -12.97 11.62 -7.87
C LEU A 380 -13.53 11.80 -9.30
N GLY A 381 -14.80 11.46 -9.50
CA GLY A 381 -15.50 11.60 -10.79
C GLY A 381 -15.30 10.43 -11.77
N GLY A 382 -14.60 9.38 -11.36
CA GLY A 382 -14.35 8.19 -12.17
C GLY A 382 -13.39 8.40 -13.35
N TYR A 383 -12.88 7.30 -13.88
CA TYR A 383 -11.92 7.24 -14.98
C TYR A 383 -12.59 7.38 -16.34
N GLU A 384 -11.87 7.92 -17.32
CA GLU A 384 -12.36 7.99 -18.69
C GLU A 384 -12.49 6.60 -19.35
N LYS A 385 -13.49 6.44 -20.22
CA LYS A 385 -13.77 5.17 -20.90
C LYS A 385 -12.60 4.63 -21.73
N SER A 386 -11.76 5.53 -22.24
CA SER A 386 -10.56 5.18 -23.01
C SER A 386 -9.49 4.50 -22.17
N MET A 387 -9.53 4.62 -20.83
CA MET A 387 -8.57 4.01 -19.92
C MET A 387 -8.93 2.56 -19.55
N ARG A 388 -10.15 2.11 -19.90
CA ARG A 388 -10.66 0.77 -19.63
C ARG A 388 -9.74 -0.28 -20.26
N ARG A 389 -9.36 -1.28 -19.47
CA ARG A 389 -8.53 -2.39 -19.94
C ARG A 389 -9.21 -3.16 -21.10
N PRO A 390 -8.48 -3.45 -22.19
CA PRO A 390 -9.02 -4.20 -23.33
C PRO A 390 -8.93 -5.72 -23.06
N VAL A 391 -9.91 -6.29 -22.35
CA VAL A 391 -10.03 -7.74 -22.07
C VAL A 391 -11.35 -8.32 -22.58
N ASP A 392 -11.43 -9.64 -22.70
CA ASP A 392 -12.64 -10.39 -23.06
C ASP A 392 -13.00 -11.41 -21.96
N PRO A 393 -14.18 -11.34 -21.32
CA PRO A 393 -15.21 -10.30 -21.50
C PRO A 393 -14.75 -8.92 -20.99
N PRO A 394 -15.29 -7.84 -21.55
CA PRO A 394 -14.78 -6.51 -21.25
C PRO A 394 -15.27 -6.02 -19.87
N VAL A 395 -14.36 -5.40 -19.10
CA VAL A 395 -14.58 -4.91 -17.73
C VAL A 395 -15.87 -4.08 -17.60
N PRO A 396 -16.86 -4.41 -16.76
CA PRO A 396 -18.10 -3.63 -16.69
C PRO A 396 -17.88 -2.12 -16.53
N ILE A 397 -18.61 -1.29 -17.29
CA ILE A 397 -18.31 0.15 -17.37
C ILE A 397 -18.49 0.90 -16.05
N TRP A 398 -19.39 0.41 -15.18
CA TRP A 398 -19.57 0.95 -13.82
C TRP A 398 -18.30 0.86 -12.97
N MET A 399 -17.39 -0.09 -13.28
CA MET A 399 -16.14 -0.22 -12.54
C MET A 399 -15.26 1.02 -12.70
N LEU A 400 -15.36 1.76 -13.80
CA LEU A 400 -14.59 2.99 -14.00
C LEU A 400 -14.95 4.11 -13.00
N ASP A 401 -16.00 3.98 -12.20
CA ASP A 401 -16.30 4.86 -11.05
C ASP A 401 -16.64 4.02 -9.82
N ALA A 402 -15.86 2.95 -9.60
CA ALA A 402 -16.01 2.08 -8.46
C ALA A 402 -15.39 2.65 -7.18
N SER A 403 -15.92 2.13 -6.09
CA SER A 403 -15.45 2.29 -4.73
C SER A 403 -14.97 0.95 -4.19
N ALA A 404 -14.03 1.01 -3.24
CA ALA A 404 -13.36 -0.15 -2.67
C ALA A 404 -13.17 0.01 -1.16
N PRO A 405 -13.40 -1.05 -0.35
CA PRO A 405 -13.34 -0.94 1.10
C PRO A 405 -11.92 -0.89 1.65
N TRP A 406 -10.94 -1.47 0.97
CA TRP A 406 -9.58 -1.58 1.51
C TRP A 406 -8.85 -0.25 1.61
N VAL A 407 -9.31 0.78 0.89
CA VAL A 407 -8.76 2.14 0.97
C VAL A 407 -8.94 2.71 2.38
N VAL A 408 -9.96 2.28 3.14
CA VAL A 408 -10.21 2.74 4.52
C VAL A 408 -9.04 2.43 5.45
N GLY A 409 -8.35 1.31 5.24
CA GLY A 409 -7.15 0.92 5.99
C GLY A 409 -5.96 1.87 5.81
N LEU A 410 -6.02 2.75 4.80
CA LEU A 410 -5.03 3.79 4.54
C LEU A 410 -5.58 5.18 4.89
N ALA A 411 -6.82 5.45 4.50
CA ALA A 411 -7.44 6.76 4.60
C ALA A 411 -7.77 7.15 6.04
N ALA A 412 -8.39 6.26 6.83
CA ALA A 412 -8.77 6.59 8.20
C ALA A 412 -7.56 6.95 9.09
N PRO A 413 -6.43 6.19 9.07
CA PRO A 413 -5.20 6.62 9.73
C PRO A 413 -4.68 7.98 9.25
N ALA A 414 -4.68 8.24 7.94
CA ALA A 414 -4.17 9.50 7.38
C ALA A 414 -5.02 10.71 7.82
N TYR A 415 -6.34 10.61 7.76
CA TYR A 415 -7.25 11.66 8.24
C TYR A 415 -7.07 11.92 9.73
N ALA A 416 -6.98 10.88 10.55
CA ALA A 416 -6.81 11.03 11.99
C ALA A 416 -5.46 11.68 12.34
N ALA A 417 -4.37 11.25 11.70
CA ALA A 417 -3.04 11.83 11.87
C ALA A 417 -2.96 13.30 11.42
N ALA A 418 -3.78 13.68 10.44
CA ALA A 418 -3.93 15.05 9.96
C ALA A 418 -4.82 15.94 10.85
N GLY A 419 -5.45 15.39 11.90
CA GLY A 419 -6.37 16.12 12.78
C GLY A 419 -7.83 16.07 12.35
N TYR A 420 -8.17 15.36 11.27
CA TYR A 420 -9.53 15.17 10.78
C TYR A 420 -10.16 13.89 11.35
N ARG A 421 -10.23 13.78 12.69
CA ARG A 421 -10.74 12.55 13.34
C ARG A 421 -12.19 12.18 12.96
N ASN A 422 -13.02 13.19 12.65
CA ASN A 422 -14.42 12.98 12.24
C ASN A 422 -14.53 12.33 10.86
N ASP A 423 -13.60 12.65 9.96
CA ASP A 423 -13.49 12.06 8.62
C ASP A 423 -13.13 10.59 8.73
N ALA A 424 -12.13 10.27 9.57
CA ALA A 424 -11.76 8.90 9.90
C ALA A 424 -12.96 8.13 10.48
N LEU A 425 -13.69 8.71 11.43
CA LEU A 425 -14.89 8.10 12.00
C LEU A 425 -15.97 7.84 10.94
N THR A 426 -16.21 8.78 10.04
CA THR A 426 -17.23 8.65 9.00
C THR A 426 -16.90 7.49 8.04
N LEU A 427 -15.64 7.35 7.66
CA LEU A 427 -15.17 6.20 6.86
C LEU A 427 -15.36 4.87 7.60
N MET A 428 -15.02 4.83 8.89
CA MET A 428 -15.19 3.62 9.70
C MET A 428 -16.66 3.25 9.86
N GLN A 429 -17.56 4.22 10.03
CA GLN A 429 -19.00 3.97 10.09
C GLN A 429 -19.55 3.43 8.76
N ALA A 430 -19.11 3.99 7.63
CA ALA A 430 -19.49 3.48 6.31
C ALA A 430 -18.98 2.05 6.09
N TYR A 431 -17.75 1.76 6.52
CA TYR A 431 -17.18 0.42 6.46
C TYR A 431 -17.96 -0.57 7.34
N THR A 432 -18.27 -0.23 8.59
CA THR A 432 -19.06 -1.08 9.50
C THR A 432 -20.45 -1.37 8.92
N ALA A 433 -21.13 -0.34 8.40
CA ALA A 433 -22.45 -0.50 7.79
C ALA A 433 -22.42 -1.48 6.60
N MET A 434 -21.40 -1.37 5.74
CA MET A 434 -21.18 -2.33 4.65
C MET A 434 -20.91 -3.74 5.18
N ALA A 435 -19.97 -3.90 6.12
CA ALA A 435 -19.58 -5.21 6.67
C ALA A 435 -20.79 -5.95 7.30
N GLN A 436 -21.67 -5.24 8.00
CA GLN A 436 -22.84 -5.80 8.68
C GLN A 436 -24.01 -6.11 7.74
N THR A 437 -24.08 -5.49 6.56
CA THR A 437 -25.23 -5.63 5.63
C THR A 437 -24.93 -6.53 4.43
N THR A 438 -23.72 -7.07 4.33
CA THR A 438 -23.26 -7.88 3.19
C THR A 438 -22.98 -9.31 3.63
N THR A 439 -23.09 -10.27 2.70
CA THR A 439 -22.87 -11.69 3.02
C THR A 439 -22.25 -12.41 1.81
N PRO A 440 -21.03 -13.00 1.94
CA PRO A 440 -20.10 -12.82 3.06
C PRO A 440 -19.79 -11.34 3.33
N PRO A 441 -19.38 -10.97 4.57
CA PRO A 441 -19.06 -9.60 4.92
C PRO A 441 -18.04 -8.98 3.95
N VAL A 442 -18.24 -7.69 3.68
CA VAL A 442 -17.39 -6.83 2.85
C VAL A 442 -17.43 -7.19 1.36
N LEU A 443 -17.73 -6.19 0.52
CA LEU A 443 -17.75 -6.29 -0.94
C LEU A 443 -16.37 -5.94 -1.51
N GLU A 444 -15.97 -6.51 -2.64
CA GLU A 444 -14.73 -6.10 -3.32
C GLU A 444 -14.88 -4.71 -3.95
N PHE A 445 -15.69 -4.63 -5.01
CA PHE A 445 -15.99 -3.39 -5.72
C PHE A 445 -17.49 -3.20 -5.84
N ALA A 446 -17.92 -1.96 -5.62
CA ALA A 446 -19.25 -1.51 -5.96
C ALA A 446 -19.22 -0.05 -6.42
N ALA A 447 -20.23 0.32 -7.20
CA ALA A 447 -20.51 1.70 -7.59
C ALA A 447 -21.93 2.02 -7.15
N GLY A 448 -22.11 3.18 -6.52
CA GLY A 448 -23.39 3.62 -6.01
C GLY A 448 -24.30 4.22 -7.08
N PRO A 449 -25.52 4.63 -6.68
CA PRO A 449 -26.51 5.22 -7.59
C PRO A 449 -26.01 6.51 -8.24
N ASP A 450 -25.13 7.26 -7.57
CA ASP A 450 -24.57 8.53 -8.03
C ASP A 450 -23.23 8.37 -8.76
N ALA A 451 -22.83 7.14 -9.09
CA ALA A 451 -21.65 6.89 -9.91
C ALA A 451 -21.88 7.33 -11.37
N ARG A 452 -20.84 7.91 -12.00
CA ARG A 452 -20.83 8.45 -13.36
C ARG A 452 -21.35 7.48 -14.42
N TYR A 453 -21.11 6.19 -14.22
CA TYR A 453 -21.49 5.13 -15.16
C TYR A 453 -22.61 4.20 -14.64
N GLY A 454 -23.33 4.65 -13.62
CA GLY A 454 -24.41 3.92 -12.97
C GLY A 454 -23.93 2.92 -11.92
N ALA A 455 -24.88 2.46 -11.11
CA ALA A 455 -24.59 1.54 -10.03
C ALA A 455 -24.14 0.16 -10.53
N GLY A 456 -23.32 -0.51 -9.72
CA GLY A 456 -22.84 -1.85 -10.01
C GLY A 456 -22.22 -2.53 -8.79
N ASN A 457 -22.09 -3.85 -8.86
CA ASN A 457 -21.47 -4.67 -7.83
C ASN A 457 -20.74 -5.83 -8.51
N SER A 458 -19.50 -6.06 -8.10
CA SER A 458 -18.67 -7.19 -8.56
C SER A 458 -19.30 -8.55 -8.25
N GLY A 459 -20.13 -8.63 -7.21
CA GLY A 459 -20.71 -9.86 -6.69
C GLY A 459 -19.74 -10.68 -5.85
N ASP A 460 -18.48 -10.24 -5.74
CA ASP A 460 -17.46 -10.86 -4.90
C ASP A 460 -17.53 -10.32 -3.46
N GLY A 461 -17.10 -11.14 -2.50
CA GLY A 461 -17.12 -10.79 -1.08
C GLY A 461 -16.45 -11.82 -0.19
N GLY A 462 -16.18 -11.42 1.05
CA GLY A 462 -15.42 -12.22 2.01
C GLY A 462 -13.95 -12.39 1.63
N ARG A 463 -13.38 -11.46 0.86
CA ARG A 463 -11.98 -11.50 0.46
C ARG A 463 -11.09 -11.17 1.65
N THR A 464 -9.91 -11.79 1.66
CA THR A 464 -9.01 -11.75 2.82
C THR A 464 -8.57 -10.33 3.15
N TRP A 465 -8.21 -9.53 2.15
CA TRP A 465 -7.67 -8.20 2.40
C TRP A 465 -8.73 -7.12 2.56
N ASP A 466 -9.88 -7.25 1.91
CA ASP A 466 -10.97 -6.28 2.07
C ASP A 466 -11.29 -6.15 3.56
N SER A 467 -11.33 -7.29 4.26
CA SER A 467 -11.53 -7.41 5.70
C SER A 467 -10.32 -6.96 6.53
N ALA A 468 -9.09 -7.16 6.04
CA ALA A 468 -7.87 -6.78 6.75
C ALA A 468 -7.72 -5.24 6.93
N ALA A 469 -8.33 -4.46 6.04
CA ALA A 469 -8.29 -3.00 6.08
C ALA A 469 -8.85 -2.42 7.39
N TRP A 470 -9.87 -3.07 7.98
CA TRP A 470 -10.38 -2.73 9.30
C TRP A 470 -9.29 -2.69 10.37
N PHE A 471 -8.46 -3.74 10.43
CA PHE A 471 -7.42 -3.88 11.44
C PHE A 471 -6.30 -2.85 11.23
N SER A 472 -5.95 -2.54 9.97
CA SER A 472 -5.03 -1.44 9.67
C SER A 472 -5.58 -0.10 10.16
N ALA A 473 -6.87 0.17 9.95
CA ALA A 473 -7.50 1.42 10.37
C ALA A 473 -7.60 1.53 11.91
N VAL A 474 -8.03 0.47 12.58
CA VAL A 474 -8.22 0.46 14.04
C VAL A 474 -6.88 0.46 14.76
N TYR A 475 -6.02 -0.54 14.52
CA TYR A 475 -4.77 -0.68 15.27
C TYR A 475 -3.71 0.34 14.81
N GLY A 476 -3.60 0.56 13.50
CA GLY A 476 -2.64 1.52 12.95
C GLY A 476 -3.10 2.98 13.02
N GLY A 477 -4.41 3.25 12.92
CA GLY A 477 -4.96 4.61 12.96
C GLY A 477 -5.41 5.03 14.36
N HIS A 478 -6.47 4.41 14.87
CA HIS A 478 -7.06 4.80 16.16
C HIS A 478 -6.06 4.63 17.32
N TYR A 479 -5.45 3.44 17.41
CA TYR A 479 -4.45 3.11 18.42
C TYR A 479 -3.02 3.54 18.05
N GLY A 480 -2.78 3.92 16.79
CA GLY A 480 -1.51 4.50 16.36
C GLY A 480 -0.31 3.56 16.48
N LEU A 481 -0.52 2.27 16.29
CA LEU A 481 0.51 1.25 16.43
C LEU A 481 1.23 1.06 15.09
N THR A 482 2.56 1.05 15.09
CA THR A 482 3.35 0.66 13.92
C THR A 482 4.45 -0.31 14.34
N MET A 483 4.42 -1.50 13.76
CA MET A 483 5.40 -2.54 14.03
C MET A 483 6.57 -2.37 13.06
N THR A 484 7.77 -2.15 13.60
CA THR A 484 9.02 -2.16 12.84
C THR A 484 9.92 -3.28 13.35
N PRO A 485 10.95 -3.69 12.59
CA PRO A 485 11.96 -4.61 13.10
C PRO A 485 12.71 -4.09 14.33
N ALA A 486 12.84 -2.76 14.47
CA ALA A 486 13.63 -2.14 15.55
C ALA A 486 12.82 -1.83 16.83
N ALA A 487 11.55 -1.44 16.70
CA ALA A 487 10.68 -1.08 17.82
C ALA A 487 9.19 -1.09 17.46
N LEU A 488 8.34 -1.25 18.47
CA LEU A 488 6.92 -0.91 18.37
C LEU A 488 6.76 0.60 18.55
N VAL A 489 6.34 1.30 17.50
CA VAL A 489 6.01 2.73 17.57
C VAL A 489 4.57 2.88 18.03
N VAL A 490 4.35 3.80 18.97
CA VAL A 490 3.03 4.06 19.58
C VAL A 490 2.75 5.57 19.50
N GLN A 491 1.78 5.94 18.67
CA GLN A 491 1.36 7.32 18.46
C GLN A 491 -0.16 7.38 18.23
N PRO A 492 -0.98 7.29 19.28
CA PRO A 492 -2.43 7.16 19.12
C PRO A 492 -3.08 8.38 18.45
N TYR A 493 -4.08 8.13 17.60
CA TYR A 493 -4.94 9.15 17.00
C TYR A 493 -6.42 8.75 17.14
N PRO A 494 -7.01 8.83 18.35
CA PRO A 494 -8.36 8.35 18.59
C PRO A 494 -9.39 9.04 17.69
N PHE A 495 -10.16 8.23 16.96
CA PHE A 495 -11.21 8.71 16.05
C PHE A 495 -12.39 9.32 16.82
N PHE A 496 -12.67 8.79 18.01
CA PHE A 496 -13.68 9.25 18.95
C PHE A 496 -13.31 8.78 20.37
N ASP A 497 -14.03 9.29 21.36
CA ASP A 497 -13.77 8.98 22.77
C ASP A 497 -14.57 7.73 23.16
N LEU A 498 -13.87 6.66 23.57
CA LEU A 498 -14.47 5.40 24.01
C LEU A 498 -14.22 5.16 25.51
N ALA A 499 -15.21 4.60 26.20
CA ALA A 499 -15.07 4.21 27.60
C ALA A 499 -14.25 2.91 27.71
N ALA A 500 -13.24 2.88 28.60
CA ALA A 500 -12.33 1.75 28.74
C ALA A 500 -11.65 1.36 27.42
N ASP A 501 -11.19 2.36 26.69
CA ASP A 501 -10.56 2.19 25.40
C ASP A 501 -9.16 1.58 25.52
N GLY A 502 -8.83 0.68 24.61
CA GLY A 502 -7.55 -0.01 24.63
C GLY A 502 -7.44 -1.20 23.68
N VAL A 503 -6.24 -1.77 23.68
CA VAL A 503 -5.89 -3.00 22.97
C VAL A 503 -5.41 -4.01 24.00
N GLN A 504 -5.91 -5.24 23.88
CA GLN A 504 -5.45 -6.37 24.66
C GLN A 504 -4.67 -7.37 23.80
N ASN A 505 -3.66 -8.01 24.38
CA ASN A 505 -2.89 -9.13 23.83
C ASN A 505 -2.29 -8.86 22.44
N LEU A 506 -1.89 -7.62 22.14
CA LEU A 506 -1.12 -7.32 20.93
C LEU A 506 0.20 -8.08 21.00
N SER A 507 0.37 -9.08 20.15
CA SER A 507 1.63 -9.82 20.10
C SER A 507 2.67 -9.02 19.32
N TYR A 508 3.87 -8.83 19.85
CA TYR A 508 4.98 -8.19 19.13
C TYR A 508 6.32 -8.78 19.62
N GLN A 509 7.10 -9.35 18.71
CA GLN A 509 8.41 -9.95 18.95
C GLN A 509 8.47 -10.88 20.18
N GLY A 510 7.42 -11.69 20.37
CA GLY A 510 7.29 -12.64 21.48
C GLY A 510 6.61 -12.10 22.74
N ALA A 511 6.45 -10.78 22.87
CA ALA A 511 5.71 -10.16 23.97
C ALA A 511 4.21 -10.04 23.65
N TYR A 512 3.39 -10.03 24.70
CA TYR A 512 2.02 -9.52 24.68
C TYR A 512 2.01 -8.11 25.27
N VAL A 513 1.47 -7.18 24.50
CA VAL A 513 1.37 -5.77 24.83
C VAL A 513 -0.09 -5.44 25.13
N GLN A 514 -0.29 -4.75 26.26
CA GLN A 514 -1.55 -4.13 26.63
C GLN A 514 -1.42 -2.61 26.48
N MET A 515 -2.46 -1.97 25.95
CA MET A 515 -2.54 -0.52 25.88
C MET A 515 -3.92 -0.04 26.33
N THR A 516 -3.97 1.06 27.07
CA THR A 516 -5.23 1.75 27.39
C THR A 516 -5.14 3.22 27.04
N LEU A 517 -6.23 3.80 26.53
CA LEU A 517 -6.34 5.20 26.15
C LEU A 517 -7.30 5.93 27.09
N ASP A 518 -6.93 7.17 27.45
CA ASP A 518 -7.84 8.15 28.04
C ASP A 518 -7.69 9.45 27.26
N VAL A 519 -8.61 9.64 26.29
CA VAL A 519 -8.63 10.81 25.42
C VAL A 519 -8.93 12.09 26.20
N GLY A 520 -9.74 12.01 27.27
CA GLY A 520 -10.13 13.16 28.07
C GLY A 520 -8.96 13.76 28.85
N SER A 521 -8.05 12.91 29.35
CA SER A 521 -6.81 13.36 30.00
C SER A 521 -5.62 13.47 29.06
N MET A 522 -5.80 13.16 27.77
CA MET A 522 -4.72 13.06 26.78
C MET A 522 -3.60 12.10 27.21
N THR A 523 -3.97 11.00 27.87
CA THR A 523 -3.01 9.99 28.34
C THR A 523 -3.19 8.63 27.67
N TYR A 524 -2.10 7.88 27.58
CA TYR A 524 -2.16 6.45 27.30
C TYR A 524 -1.21 5.68 28.20
N ARG A 525 -1.56 4.42 28.47
CA ARG A 525 -0.76 3.50 29.28
C ARG A 525 -0.35 2.31 28.43
N ILE A 526 0.87 1.85 28.63
CA ILE A 526 1.41 0.69 27.93
C ILE A 526 2.15 -0.24 28.89
N LEU A 527 1.96 -1.54 28.69
CA LEU A 527 2.47 -2.64 29.48
C LEU A 527 2.87 -3.77 28.51
N ALA A 528 3.99 -4.43 28.77
CA ALA A 528 4.38 -5.65 28.07
C ALA A 528 4.72 -6.75 29.08
N ASP A 529 4.47 -8.00 28.73
CA ASP A 529 4.81 -9.15 29.58
C ASP A 529 6.23 -9.68 29.36
N GLU A 530 6.92 -9.21 28.32
CA GLU A 530 8.32 -9.46 28.00
C GLU A 530 8.99 -8.13 27.61
N ALA A 531 10.32 -8.10 27.63
CA ALA A 531 11.05 -6.88 27.29
C ALA A 531 10.97 -6.59 25.78
N ILE A 532 10.53 -5.39 25.41
CA ILE A 532 10.46 -4.93 24.01
C ILE A 532 10.93 -3.50 23.86
N HIS A 533 11.52 -3.21 22.70
CA HIS A 533 11.86 -1.85 22.31
C HIS A 533 10.60 -1.11 21.84
N VAL A 534 10.39 0.09 22.36
CA VAL A 534 9.28 0.96 21.97
C VAL A 534 9.75 2.37 21.66
N ARG A 535 8.98 3.03 20.81
CA ARG A 535 9.08 4.46 20.54
C ARG A 535 7.73 5.10 20.84
N LEU A 536 7.67 5.88 21.90
CA LEU A 536 6.46 6.52 22.42
C LEU A 536 6.39 7.95 21.92
N ARG A 537 5.24 8.34 21.38
CA ARG A 537 4.96 9.68 20.85
C ARG A 537 3.69 10.28 21.46
N PRO A 538 3.50 11.60 21.36
CA PRO A 538 2.28 12.24 21.85
C PRO A 538 1.05 11.76 21.08
N MET A 539 -0.09 11.70 21.77
CA MET A 539 -1.40 11.37 21.19
C MET A 539 -2.01 12.57 20.48
N GLY A 540 -2.68 12.32 19.34
CA GLY A 540 -3.43 13.32 18.60
C GLY A 540 -2.52 14.45 18.06
N ALA A 541 -2.98 15.69 18.24
CA ALA A 541 -2.26 16.89 17.77
C ALA A 541 -1.19 17.40 18.76
N ALA A 542 -0.96 16.70 19.87
CA ALA A 542 0.06 17.08 20.83
C ALA A 542 1.47 17.01 20.23
N VAL A 543 2.35 17.92 20.65
CA VAL A 543 3.73 18.03 20.13
C VAL A 543 4.78 17.57 21.14
N GLN A 544 4.39 17.45 22.41
CA GLN A 544 5.24 16.97 23.48
C GLN A 544 4.54 15.89 24.30
N LEU A 545 5.32 15.09 25.00
CA LEU A 545 4.87 14.08 25.94
C LEU A 545 5.69 14.12 27.22
N ARG A 546 5.09 13.59 28.29
CA ARG A 546 5.75 13.28 29.55
C ARG A 546 5.58 11.80 29.87
N LEU A 547 6.69 11.11 30.13
CA LEU A 547 6.68 9.70 30.54
C LEU A 547 6.77 9.62 32.08
N ASN A 548 5.80 8.97 32.73
CA ASN A 548 5.78 8.72 34.17
C ASN A 548 6.07 9.97 35.03
N GLY A 549 5.55 11.14 34.64
CA GLY A 549 5.79 12.39 35.38
C GLY A 549 7.17 13.04 35.17
N GLY A 550 7.97 12.58 34.20
CA GLY A 550 9.31 13.12 33.90
C GLY A 550 9.34 14.44 33.11
N ASP A 551 10.38 14.62 32.31
CA ASP A 551 10.59 15.80 31.47
C ASP A 551 9.71 15.79 30.21
N LEU A 552 9.46 16.99 29.66
CA LEU A 552 8.77 17.16 28.38
C LEU A 552 9.72 16.90 27.22
N VAL A 553 9.32 16.00 26.33
CA VAL A 553 10.08 15.60 25.13
C VAL A 553 9.12 15.38 23.96
N SER A 554 9.60 15.39 22.72
CA SER A 554 8.77 15.09 21.54
C SER A 554 8.58 13.59 21.30
N GLU A 555 9.50 12.76 21.82
CA GLU A 555 9.51 11.31 21.64
C GLU A 555 10.37 10.67 22.73
N VAL A 556 10.00 9.45 23.16
CA VAL A 556 10.86 8.61 24.02
C VAL A 556 11.10 7.27 23.36
N SER A 557 12.37 6.88 23.23
CA SER A 557 12.77 5.52 22.89
C SER A 557 13.27 4.79 24.13
N LEU A 558 12.69 3.64 24.46
CA LEU A 558 13.08 2.84 25.63
C LEU A 558 12.81 1.35 25.44
N VAL A 559 13.26 0.54 26.41
CA VAL A 559 12.84 -0.87 26.55
C VAL A 559 11.79 -0.95 27.64
N LEU A 560 10.58 -1.40 27.30
CA LEU A 560 9.56 -1.73 28.30
C LEU A 560 10.05 -2.91 29.15
N GLN A 561 9.99 -2.77 30.47
CA GLN A 561 10.31 -3.88 31.37
C GLN A 561 9.07 -4.76 31.60
N PRO A 562 9.24 -6.10 31.68
CA PRO A 562 8.13 -7.03 31.91
C PRO A 562 7.28 -6.65 33.13
N GLY A 563 5.97 -6.50 32.93
CA GLY A 563 5.00 -6.20 33.98
C GLY A 563 5.02 -4.76 34.52
N GLN A 564 5.92 -3.91 34.02
CA GLN A 564 5.94 -2.48 34.37
C GLN A 564 4.98 -1.71 33.47
N GLU A 565 4.08 -0.94 34.09
CA GLU A 565 3.22 0.00 33.38
C GLU A 565 3.95 1.33 33.15
N TYR A 566 3.79 1.89 31.96
CA TYR A 566 4.30 3.20 31.58
C TYR A 566 3.14 4.10 31.20
N VAL A 567 3.09 5.29 31.78
CA VAL A 567 2.06 6.31 31.55
C VAL A 567 2.65 7.43 30.71
N VAL A 568 2.01 7.71 29.58
CA VAL A 568 2.38 8.80 28.68
C VAL A 568 1.30 9.87 28.75
N GLU A 569 1.68 11.09 29.14
CA GLU A 569 0.83 12.27 29.11
C GLU A 569 1.18 13.09 27.88
N SER A 570 0.20 13.43 27.03
CA SER A 570 0.41 14.22 25.81
C SER A 570 0.09 15.69 26.06
N ILE A 571 0.98 16.58 25.63
CA ILE A 571 0.95 18.02 25.92
C ILE A 571 0.94 18.80 24.60
N LEU A 572 -0.04 19.70 24.48
CA LEU A 572 -0.24 20.59 23.33
C LEU A 572 0.83 21.69 23.24
#